data_AF-A0A967HFD5-F1
#
_entry.id   AF-A0A967HFD5-F1
#
_cell.length_a   1.000
_cell.length_b   1.000
_cell.length_c   1.000
_cell.angle_alpha   90.00
_cell.angle_beta   90.00
_cell.angle_gamma   90.00
#
_symmetry.space_group_name_H-M   'P 1'
#
loop_
_entity.id
_entity.type
_entity.pdbx_description
1 polymer ?
#
loop_
_entity_poly.entity_id
_entity_poly.type
_entity_poly.pdbx_seq_one_letter_code
_entity_poly.pdbx_strand_id
1 'polypeptide(L)'
;MRNGELVAPRIVAPGPILDGPGAPNPDVSWVLATPREADRAVDSLVAAGVDFLKVYTMLPADVFHAIADRARAAGLPVAGHVPGSVTPLEAARAGMASMEH
;
A
#
# COMPACT_ATOMS: atom_id res chain seq x y z
N MET A 1 -23.77 5.05 21.07
CA MET A 1 -22.65 4.65 21.95
C MET A 1 -23.22 3.75 23.03
N ARG A 2 -22.60 2.60 23.30
CA ARG A 2 -22.88 1.78 24.50
C ARG A 2 -21.56 1.74 25.27
N ASN A 3 -21.58 2.10 26.55
CA ASN A 3 -20.40 2.08 27.43
C ASN A 3 -19.19 2.94 26.98
N GLY A 4 -19.43 4.05 26.27
CA GLY A 4 -18.34 4.91 25.76
C GLY A 4 -17.70 4.39 24.46
N GLU A 5 -18.12 3.23 23.98
CA GLU A 5 -17.67 2.67 22.71
C GLU A 5 -18.66 3.03 21.58
N LEU A 6 -18.08 3.39 20.43
CA LEU A 6 -18.83 3.57 19.19
C LEU A 6 -19.26 2.19 18.68
N VAL A 7 -20.56 1.97 18.50
CA VAL A 7 -21.06 0.79 17.81
C VAL A 7 -20.80 1.01 16.31
N ALA A 8 -19.73 0.40 15.80
CA ALA A 8 -19.27 0.54 14.43
C ALA A 8 -18.72 -0.79 13.90
N PRO A 9 -18.60 -0.96 12.57
CA PRO A 9 -17.88 -2.08 12.00
C PRO A 9 -16.41 -2.11 12.44
N ARG A 10 -15.81 -3.30 12.46
CA ARG A 10 -14.35 -3.43 12.56
C ARG A 10 -13.73 -2.90 11.27
N ILE A 11 -12.90 -1.87 11.39
CA ILE A 11 -12.19 -1.29 10.26
C ILE A 11 -10.90 -2.09 10.01
N VAL A 12 -10.65 -2.40 8.75
CA VAL A 12 -9.39 -2.96 8.25
C VAL A 12 -8.75 -1.83 7.45
N ALA A 13 -7.65 -1.27 7.94
CA ALA A 13 -7.10 0.00 7.47
C ALA A 13 -5.68 -0.15 6.91
N PRO A 14 -5.38 0.43 5.72
CA PRO A 14 -4.04 0.39 5.15
C PRO A 14 -3.12 1.53 5.62
N GLY A 15 -3.68 2.49 6.38
CA GLY A 15 -3.05 3.80 6.55
C GLY A 15 -3.08 4.61 5.24
N PRO A 16 -2.06 5.45 4.98
CA PRO A 16 -1.94 6.25 3.76
C PRO A 16 -1.76 5.38 2.51
N ILE A 17 -2.14 5.93 1.36
CA ILE A 17 -1.90 5.32 0.06
C ILE A 17 -0.41 5.43 -0.27
N LEU A 18 0.24 4.37 -0.72
CA LEU A 18 1.58 4.42 -1.30
C LEU A 18 1.45 4.71 -2.80
N ASP A 19 1.95 5.86 -3.24
CA ASP A 19 1.88 6.27 -4.65
C ASP A 19 3.21 6.88 -5.12
N GLY A 20 3.36 7.09 -6.43
CA GLY A 20 4.56 7.67 -7.02
C GLY A 20 4.45 9.18 -7.32
N PRO A 21 5.54 9.81 -7.80
CA PRO A 21 5.54 11.21 -8.20
C PRO A 21 4.43 11.51 -9.23
N GLY A 22 3.68 12.59 -8.99
CA GLY A 22 2.49 12.92 -9.80
C GLY A 22 1.20 12.27 -9.31
N ALA A 23 1.19 11.70 -8.10
CA ALA A 23 0.00 11.18 -7.44
C ALA A 23 -1.19 12.16 -7.54
N PRO A 24 -2.38 11.71 -7.98
CA PRO A 24 -3.54 12.59 -8.14
C PRO A 24 -4.13 13.05 -6.81
N ASN A 25 -3.85 12.32 -5.72
CA ASN A 25 -4.40 12.57 -4.38
C ASN A 25 -3.26 12.71 -3.35
N PRO A 26 -2.42 13.75 -3.44
CA PRO A 26 -1.23 13.89 -2.58
C PRO A 26 -1.57 14.07 -1.09
N ASP A 27 -2.74 14.58 -0.75
CA ASP A 27 -3.15 14.82 0.65
C ASP A 27 -3.38 13.53 1.46
N VAL A 28 -3.60 12.41 0.78
CA VAL A 28 -3.86 11.10 1.40
C VAL A 28 -2.83 10.04 0.99
N SER A 29 -1.81 10.45 0.22
CA SER A 29 -0.78 9.56 -0.33
C SER A 29 0.59 9.90 0.23
N TRP A 30 1.37 8.88 0.54
CA TRP A 30 2.82 9.00 0.68
C TRP A 30 3.43 8.79 -0.70
N VAL A 31 4.06 9.85 -1.21
CA VAL A 31 4.70 9.87 -2.52
C VAL A 31 6.12 9.31 -2.41
N LEU A 32 6.38 8.22 -3.14
CA LEU A 32 7.62 7.45 -3.10
C LEU A 32 8.26 7.44 -4.49
N ALA A 33 9.48 7.97 -4.61
CA ALA A 33 10.22 8.04 -5.86
C ALA A 33 11.29 6.95 -5.97
N THR A 34 11.64 6.27 -4.88
CA THR A 34 12.74 5.29 -4.86
C THR A 34 12.43 4.02 -4.08
N PRO A 35 13.06 2.88 -4.41
CA PRO A 35 12.95 1.64 -3.62
C PRO A 35 13.27 1.81 -2.13
N ARG A 36 14.25 2.67 -1.81
CA ARG A 36 14.64 2.94 -0.42
C ARG A 36 13.54 3.68 0.36
N GLU A 37 12.80 4.57 -0.30
CA GLU A 37 11.64 5.22 0.30
C GLU A 37 10.50 4.23 0.51
N ALA A 38 10.29 3.31 -0.44
CA ALA A 38 9.36 2.20 -0.29
C ALA A 38 9.66 1.34 0.95
N ASP A 39 10.91 0.89 1.13
CA ASP A 39 11.29 0.09 2.30
C ASP A 39 10.96 0.82 3.62
N ARG A 40 11.34 2.11 3.71
CA ARG A 40 11.08 2.94 4.90
C ARG A 40 9.60 3.18 5.15
N ALA A 41 8.83 3.38 4.08
CA ALA A 41 7.39 3.58 4.17
C ALA A 41 6.71 2.31 4.69
N VAL A 42 7.07 1.14 4.14
CA VAL A 42 6.55 -0.15 4.61
C VAL A 42 6.90 -0.38 6.08
N ASP A 43 8.16 -0.16 6.47
CA ASP A 43 8.59 -0.29 7.87
C ASP A 43 7.81 0.60 8.82
N SER A 44 7.52 1.83 8.40
CA SER A 44 6.75 2.78 9.19
C SER A 44 5.29 2.32 9.35
N LEU A 45 4.70 1.75 8.30
CA LEU A 45 3.32 1.24 8.33
C LEU A 45 3.19 -0.05 9.13
N VAL A 46 4.19 -0.93 9.05
CA VAL A 46 4.31 -2.11 9.93
C VAL A 46 4.37 -1.67 11.39
N ALA A 47 5.22 -0.70 11.72
CA ALA A 47 5.32 -0.16 13.08
C ALA A 47 4.02 0.51 13.55
N ALA A 48 3.25 1.11 12.63
CA ALA A 48 1.94 1.68 12.91
C ALA A 48 0.81 0.63 13.05
N GLY A 49 1.07 -0.64 12.73
CA GLY A 49 0.11 -1.73 12.88
C GLY A 49 -1.03 -1.71 11.87
N VAL A 50 -0.76 -1.28 10.62
CA VAL A 50 -1.77 -1.35 9.55
C VAL A 50 -2.11 -2.81 9.21
N ASP A 51 -3.33 -3.04 8.70
CA ASP A 51 -3.78 -4.39 8.36
C ASP A 51 -3.28 -4.86 6.98
N PHE A 52 -2.98 -3.92 6.09
CA PHE A 52 -2.50 -4.16 4.72
C PHE A 52 -1.81 -2.91 4.15
N LEU A 53 -1.22 -3.01 2.98
CA LEU A 53 -0.68 -1.86 2.26
C LEU A 53 -1.54 -1.52 1.05
N LYS A 54 -1.88 -0.23 0.88
CA LYS A 54 -2.59 0.26 -0.30
C LYS A 54 -1.59 0.85 -1.31
N VAL A 55 -1.48 0.26 -2.50
CA VAL A 55 -0.68 0.80 -3.63
C VAL A 55 -1.56 1.48 -4.68
N TYR A 56 -0.98 2.38 -5.48
CA TYR A 56 -1.71 3.21 -6.44
C TYR A 56 -0.97 3.45 -7.77
N THR A 57 -1.67 4.13 -8.67
CA THR A 57 -1.41 4.19 -10.12
C THR A 57 -0.06 4.74 -10.53
N MET A 58 0.50 5.72 -9.80
CA MET A 58 1.69 6.46 -10.21
C MET A 58 3.01 5.85 -9.73
N LEU A 59 2.98 4.74 -8.99
CA LEU A 59 4.21 4.08 -8.54
C LEU A 59 5.10 3.66 -9.74
N PRO A 60 6.39 4.02 -9.74
CA PRO A 60 7.36 3.40 -10.63
C PRO A 60 7.48 1.88 -10.36
N ALA A 61 7.83 1.11 -11.38
CA ALA A 61 7.83 -0.35 -11.29
C ALA A 61 8.80 -0.89 -10.22
N ASP A 62 9.99 -0.29 -10.10
CA ASP A 62 10.99 -0.64 -9.09
C ASP A 62 10.51 -0.33 -7.66
N VAL A 63 9.80 0.78 -7.47
CA VAL A 63 9.17 1.14 -6.19
C VAL A 63 8.05 0.17 -5.84
N PHE A 64 7.19 -0.20 -6.80
CA PHE A 64 6.15 -1.22 -6.59
C PHE A 64 6.75 -2.57 -6.16
N HIS A 65 7.79 -3.03 -6.86
CA HIS A 65 8.45 -4.29 -6.51
C HIS A 65 9.12 -4.24 -5.13
N ALA A 66 9.75 -3.11 -4.76
CA ALA A 66 10.29 -2.92 -3.42
C ALA A 66 9.21 -3.00 -2.34
N ILE A 67 8.05 -2.36 -2.56
CA ILE A 67 6.90 -2.47 -1.65
C ILE A 67 6.45 -3.92 -1.53
N ALA A 68 6.26 -4.63 -2.65
CA ALA A 68 5.79 -6.01 -2.67
C ALA A 68 6.75 -6.95 -1.93
N ASP A 69 8.06 -6.83 -2.16
CA ASP A 69 9.07 -7.64 -1.51
C ASP A 69 9.14 -7.36 0.00
N ARG A 70 9.13 -6.09 0.39
CA ARG A 70 9.17 -5.72 1.81
C ARG A 70 7.89 -6.10 2.55
N ALA A 71 6.73 -5.94 1.91
CA ALA A 71 5.44 -6.36 2.46
C ALA A 71 5.38 -7.87 2.69
N ARG A 72 5.87 -8.65 1.73
CA ARG A 72 6.00 -10.11 1.86
C ARG A 72 6.90 -10.49 3.02
N ALA A 73 8.04 -9.82 3.20
CA ALA A 73 8.92 -10.06 4.34
C ALA A 73 8.27 -9.71 5.69
N ALA A 74 7.36 -8.73 5.70
CA ALA A 74 6.61 -8.32 6.89
C ALA A 74 5.31 -9.11 7.11
N GLY A 75 4.91 -9.98 6.18
CA GLY A 75 3.64 -10.71 6.24
C GLY A 75 2.39 -9.83 6.03
N LEU A 76 2.53 -8.66 5.41
CA LEU A 76 1.42 -7.77 5.09
C LEU A 76 0.92 -7.99 3.66
N PRO A 77 -0.38 -8.12 3.42
CA PRO A 77 -0.93 -8.16 2.08
C PRO A 77 -0.83 -6.79 1.40
N VAL A 78 -0.59 -6.80 0.10
CA VAL A 78 -0.65 -5.61 -0.76
C VAL A 78 -1.95 -5.66 -1.56
N ALA A 79 -2.73 -4.58 -1.52
CA ALA A 79 -3.95 -4.44 -2.30
C ALA A 79 -4.01 -3.02 -2.89
N GLY A 80 -4.79 -2.81 -3.95
CA GLY A 80 -4.91 -1.48 -4.52
C GLY A 80 -5.08 -1.43 -6.02
N HIS A 81 -4.73 -0.30 -6.61
CA HIS A 81 -4.72 -0.17 -8.05
C HIS A 81 -3.43 -0.79 -8.55
N VAL A 82 -3.50 -1.56 -9.63
CA VAL A 82 -2.30 -1.98 -10.34
C VAL A 82 -1.61 -0.71 -10.85
N PRO A 83 -0.35 -0.43 -10.45
CA PRO A 83 0.36 0.73 -10.96
C PRO A 83 0.44 0.69 -12.48
N GLY A 84 0.33 1.85 -13.15
CA GLY A 84 0.39 1.91 -14.62
C GLY A 84 1.74 1.49 -15.20
N SER A 85 2.76 1.38 -14.34
CA SER A 85 4.11 0.94 -14.68
C SER A 85 4.28 -0.58 -14.75
N VAL A 86 3.27 -1.37 -14.32
CA VAL A 86 3.29 -2.84 -14.34
C VAL A 86 1.97 -3.41 -14.87
N THR A 87 2.01 -4.62 -15.41
CA THR A 87 0.81 -5.34 -15.84
C THR A 87 0.11 -6.03 -14.67
N PRO A 88 -1.21 -6.34 -14.78
CA PRO A 88 -1.90 -7.14 -13.75
C PRO A 88 -1.26 -8.51 -13.49
N LEU A 89 -0.70 -9.15 -14.53
CA LEU A 89 0.00 -10.42 -14.38
C LEU A 89 1.31 -10.28 -13.59
N GLU A 90 2.07 -9.19 -13.82
CA GLU A 90 3.27 -8.88 -13.04
C GLU A 90 2.92 -8.56 -11.59
N ALA A 91 1.86 -7.77 -11.36
CA ALA A 91 1.38 -7.47 -10.01
C ALA A 91 0.95 -8.73 -9.26
N ALA A 92 0.20 -9.63 -9.91
CA ALA A 92 -0.18 -10.92 -9.34
C ALA A 92 1.04 -11.79 -9.02
N ARG A 93 2.03 -11.86 -9.92
CA ARG A 93 3.30 -12.59 -9.69
C ARG A 93 4.14 -11.98 -8.56
N ALA A 94 4.07 -10.67 -8.37
CA ALA A 94 4.70 -9.97 -7.25
C ALA A 94 3.99 -10.22 -5.91
N GLY A 95 2.83 -10.88 -5.91
CA GLY A 95 2.11 -11.24 -4.68
C GLY A 95 1.06 -10.21 -4.25
N MET A 96 0.61 -9.33 -5.14
CA MET A 96 -0.54 -8.46 -4.87
C MET A 96 -1.79 -9.32 -4.60
N ALA A 97 -2.34 -9.19 -3.39
CA ALA A 97 -3.40 -10.06 -2.89
C ALA A 97 -4.78 -9.73 -3.46
N SER A 98 -4.99 -8.46 -3.82
CA SER A 98 -6.23 -7.99 -4.45
C SER A 98 -5.94 -6.81 -5.37
N MET A 99 -6.60 -6.78 -6.53
CA MET A 99 -6.51 -5.73 -7.53
C MET A 99 -7.89 -5.06 -7.63
N GLU A 100 -7.96 -3.76 -7.37
CA GLU A 100 -9.21 -3.03 -7.22
C GLU A 100 -9.60 -2.26 -8.51
N HIS A 101 -10.93 -2.22 -8.75
CA HIS A 101 -11.76 -1.58 -9.81
C HIS A 101 -12.50 -2.52 -10.74
#